data_AF-A0A5B1B3W8-F1
#
_entry.id   AF-A0A5B1B3W8-F1
#
_cell.length_a   1.000
_cell.length_b   1.000
_cell.length_c   1.000
_cell.angle_alpha   90.00
_cell.angle_beta   90.00
_cell.angle_gamma   90.00
#
_symmetry.space_group_name_H-M   'P 1'
#
loop_
_entity.id
_entity.type
_entity.pdbx_description
1 polymer ?
#
loop_
_entity_poly.entity_id
_entity_poly.type
_entity_poly.pdbx_seq_one_letter_code
_entity_poly.pdbx_strand_id
1 'polypeptide(L)'
;MKNYFKIGLTFPIMTFASLVFVACETETFQDEPSQGEGFATEEAYPGREGTLHSLKLNDETVIAENFGEKNVSVIGDMLFYTDESDGAVRSAGRTGGRWPNNTVYYEIQNGMPNQRRITDAIRHWESKTALRFVKRTNQGAYIFFQKGSGCSSFV
;
A
#
# COMPACT_ATOMS: atom_id res chain seq x y z
N MET A 1 -42.91 -82.86 5.90
CA MET A 1 -43.32 -82.54 7.28
C MET A 1 -42.45 -81.40 7.76
N LYS A 2 -43.08 -80.33 8.29
CA LYS A 2 -42.67 -79.45 9.41
C LYS A 2 -41.14 -79.40 9.71
N ASN A 3 -40.42 -78.28 9.82
CA ASN A 3 -40.76 -76.92 10.21
C ASN A 3 -39.49 -76.02 10.15
N TYR A 4 -39.73 -74.73 9.86
CA TYR A 4 -39.07 -73.48 10.24
C TYR A 4 -37.66 -73.46 10.88
N PHE A 5 -36.80 -72.58 10.38
CA PHE A 5 -36.15 -71.58 11.25
C PHE A 5 -35.76 -70.31 10.46
N LYS A 6 -36.42 -69.19 10.77
CA LYS A 6 -35.99 -67.83 10.42
C LYS A 6 -35.13 -67.33 11.58
N ILE A 7 -33.92 -66.87 11.30
CA ILE A 7 -33.25 -65.84 12.13
C ILE A 7 -32.69 -64.80 11.18
N GLY A 8 -33.26 -63.60 11.29
CA GLY A 8 -32.63 -62.39 10.79
C GLY A 8 -31.53 -61.95 11.74
N LEU A 9 -30.48 -61.37 11.18
CA LEU A 9 -29.59 -60.51 11.94
C LEU A 9 -29.22 -59.33 11.04
N THR A 10 -29.69 -58.16 11.45
CA THR A 10 -29.49 -56.87 10.84
C THR A 10 -28.22 -56.19 11.39
N PHE A 11 -27.64 -55.32 10.55
CA PHE A 11 -26.66 -54.24 10.82
C PHE A 11 -25.17 -54.61 11.01
N PRO A 12 -24.22 -53.70 10.73
CA PRO A 12 -24.31 -52.38 10.05
C PRO A 12 -23.26 -52.16 8.92
N ILE A 13 -23.55 -51.13 8.14
CA ILE A 13 -22.69 -50.45 7.17
C ILE A 13 -21.36 -50.07 7.86
N MET A 14 -20.25 -50.65 7.40
CA MET A 14 -18.90 -50.25 7.80
C MET A 14 -18.60 -48.91 7.13
N THR A 15 -18.82 -47.82 7.86
CA THR A 15 -18.44 -46.47 7.50
C THR A 15 -16.92 -46.42 7.28
N PHE A 16 -16.51 -46.22 6.03
CA PHE A 16 -15.14 -45.93 5.67
C PHE A 16 -14.80 -44.54 6.23
N ALA A 17 -14.18 -44.49 7.40
CA ALA A 17 -13.64 -43.26 7.96
C ALA A 17 -12.46 -42.84 7.07
N SER A 18 -12.73 -41.97 6.10
CA SER A 18 -11.69 -41.27 5.37
C SER A 18 -10.83 -40.50 6.37
N LEU A 19 -9.64 -41.03 6.64
CA LEU A 19 -8.54 -40.29 7.25
C LEU A 19 -8.16 -39.19 6.26
N VAL A 20 -8.81 -38.04 6.37
CA VAL A 20 -8.33 -36.81 5.76
C VAL A 20 -7.12 -36.41 6.60
N PHE A 21 -5.93 -36.82 6.17
CA PHE A 21 -4.69 -36.22 6.66
C PHE A 21 -4.75 -34.75 6.28
N VAL A 22 -5.17 -33.91 7.23
CA VAL A 22 -4.88 -32.48 7.18
C VAL A 22 -3.37 -32.37 7.33
N ALA A 23 -2.67 -32.36 6.20
CA ALA A 23 -1.29 -31.91 6.14
C ALA A 23 -1.32 -30.40 6.43
N CYS A 24 -1.29 -30.05 7.70
CA CYS A 24 -0.93 -28.71 8.14
C CYS A 24 0.58 -28.61 7.95
N GLU A 25 1.00 -28.18 6.75
CA GLU A 25 2.38 -27.75 6.56
C GLU A 25 2.52 -26.45 7.35
N THR A 26 3.08 -26.55 8.55
CA THR A 26 3.57 -25.38 9.26
C THR A 26 4.84 -25.00 8.54
N GLU A 27 4.78 -23.99 7.67
CA GLU A 27 5.99 -23.40 7.11
C GLU A 27 6.78 -22.77 8.26
N THR A 28 7.74 -23.52 8.78
CA THR A 28 8.79 -22.98 9.62
C THR A 28 9.68 -22.16 8.70
N PHE A 29 9.41 -20.87 8.65
CA PHE A 29 10.32 -19.90 8.05
C PHE A 29 11.62 -19.96 8.87
N GLN A 30 12.61 -20.67 8.35
CA GLN A 30 13.97 -20.58 8.87
C GLN A 30 14.50 -19.22 8.41
N ASP A 31 14.47 -18.24 9.30
CA ASP A 31 15.22 -17.00 9.15
C ASP A 31 16.72 -17.37 9.13
N GLU A 32 17.25 -17.66 7.95
CA GLU A 32 18.66 -17.48 7.67
C GLU A 32 19.00 -16.02 7.95
N PRO A 33 20.10 -15.71 8.66
CA PRO A 33 20.43 -14.34 9.04
C PRO A 33 20.87 -13.59 7.78
N SER A 34 19.90 -13.06 7.03
CA SER A 34 20.16 -11.97 6.11
C SER A 34 20.73 -10.85 6.97
N GLN A 35 21.87 -10.31 6.56
CA GLN A 35 22.38 -9.05 7.07
C GLN A 35 21.36 -7.98 6.68
N GLY A 36 20.26 -7.91 7.43
CA GLY A 36 19.19 -6.96 7.24
C GLY A 36 19.68 -5.63 7.74
N GLU A 37 20.20 -4.80 6.84
CA GLU A 37 19.93 -3.38 6.98
C GLU A 37 18.41 -3.27 7.05
N GLY A 38 17.88 -2.93 8.23
CA GLY A 38 16.44 -2.85 8.43
C GLY A 38 15.84 -1.99 7.32
N PHE A 39 14.92 -2.56 6.56
CA PHE A 39 14.13 -1.79 5.61
C PHE A 39 13.28 -0.85 6.47
N ALA A 40 13.80 0.35 6.72
CA ALA A 40 13.03 1.40 7.33
C ALA A 40 11.88 1.68 6.36
N THR A 41 10.66 1.34 6.77
CA THR A 41 9.47 1.77 6.05
C THR A 41 9.56 3.28 5.90
N GLU A 42 9.44 3.77 4.66
CA GLU A 42 9.47 5.21 4.40
C GLU A 42 8.28 5.87 5.11
N GLU A 43 8.55 6.95 5.82
CA GLU A 43 7.56 7.71 6.57
C GLU A 43 7.62 9.18 6.15
N ALA A 44 6.45 9.81 6.07
CA ALA A 44 6.37 11.23 5.72
C ALA A 44 7.00 12.12 6.79
N TYR A 45 6.79 11.77 8.06
CA TYR A 45 7.26 12.54 9.20
C TYR A 45 7.89 11.63 10.28
N PRO A 46 9.11 11.10 10.03
CA PRO A 46 9.77 10.18 10.95
C PRO A 46 9.91 10.75 12.35
N GLY A 47 9.56 9.93 13.35
CA GLY A 47 9.68 10.30 14.77
C GLY A 47 8.70 11.39 15.24
N ARG A 48 7.69 11.73 14.44
CA ARG A 48 6.56 12.56 14.87
C ARG A 48 5.36 11.68 15.15
N GLU A 49 4.57 12.05 16.15
CA GLU A 49 3.28 11.42 16.43
C GLU A 49 2.14 12.30 15.89
N GLY A 50 1.26 11.71 15.09
CA GLY A 50 0.02 12.33 14.63
C GLY A 50 -1.20 11.91 15.45
N THR A 51 -2.32 12.60 15.24
CA THR A 51 -3.62 12.13 15.73
C THR A 51 -4.16 11.07 14.77
N LEU A 52 -4.49 9.89 15.28
CA LEU A 52 -5.05 8.81 14.46
C LEU A 52 -6.53 9.04 14.17
N HIS A 53 -6.94 8.78 12.93
CA HIS A 53 -8.34 8.74 12.52
C HIS A 53 -8.57 7.70 11.42
N SER A 54 -9.83 7.32 11.23
CA SER A 54 -10.23 6.42 10.16
C SER A 54 -10.44 7.20 8.86
N LEU A 55 -9.78 6.77 7.79
CA LEU A 55 -10.01 7.25 6.44
C LEU A 55 -10.62 6.12 5.62
N LYS A 56 -11.71 6.39 4.91
CA LYS A 56 -12.24 5.44 3.94
C LYS A 56 -11.51 5.63 2.61
N LEU A 57 -10.77 4.61 2.21
CA LEU A 57 -10.11 4.48 0.92
C LEU A 57 -10.86 3.46 0.05
N ASN A 58 -11.57 3.92 -0.96
CA ASN A 58 -12.51 3.07 -1.73
C ASN A 58 -13.59 2.46 -0.82
N ASP A 59 -13.63 1.13 -0.71
CA ASP A 59 -14.53 0.38 0.18
C ASP A 59 -13.82 -0.16 1.43
N GLU A 60 -12.56 0.25 1.65
CA GLU A 60 -11.75 -0.15 2.79
C GLU A 60 -11.58 1.03 3.77
N THR A 61 -11.60 0.73 5.06
CA THR A 61 -11.26 1.70 6.10
C THR A 61 -9.82 1.47 6.51
N VAL A 62 -8.99 2.50 6.35
CA VAL A 62 -7.58 2.51 6.75
C VAL A 62 -7.37 3.49 7.89
N ILE A 63 -6.35 3.25 8.71
CA ILE A 63 -5.95 4.20 9.74
C ILE A 63 -4.98 5.20 9.12
N ALA A 64 -5.26 6.48 9.32
CA ALA A 64 -4.44 7.59 8.88
C ALA A 64 -4.07 8.49 10.06
N GLU A 65 -3.03 9.29 9.87
CA GLU A 65 -2.53 10.26 10.85
C GLU A 65 -2.74 11.70 10.37
N ASN A 66 -3.11 12.58 11.30
CA ASN A 66 -3.08 14.03 11.10
C ASN A 66 -1.99 14.67 11.96
N PHE A 67 -1.10 15.45 11.32
CA PHE A 67 0.04 16.11 11.97
C PHE A 67 -0.21 17.59 12.29
N GLY A 68 -1.48 18.00 12.41
CA GLY A 68 -1.91 19.37 12.68
C GLY A 68 -2.12 20.23 11.43
N GLU A 69 -1.89 19.67 10.24
CA GLU A 69 -2.19 20.32 8.97
C GLU A 69 -3.67 20.15 8.63
N LYS A 70 -4.34 21.26 8.29
CA LYS A 70 -5.76 21.25 7.94
C LYS A 70 -5.97 20.46 6.63
N ASN A 71 -6.95 19.56 6.65
CA ASN A 71 -7.34 18.73 5.50
C ASN A 71 -6.21 17.85 4.95
N VAL A 72 -5.22 17.47 5.77
CA VAL A 72 -4.15 16.55 5.34
C VAL A 72 -4.18 15.31 6.22
N SER A 73 -4.33 14.15 5.57
CA SER A 73 -4.21 12.83 6.20
C SER A 73 -3.00 12.10 5.64
N VAL A 74 -2.30 11.36 6.48
CA VAL A 74 -1.04 10.68 6.14
C VAL A 74 -1.19 9.19 6.37
N ILE A 75 -0.71 8.40 5.42
CA ILE A 75 -0.56 6.94 5.54
C ILE A 75 0.86 6.61 5.10
N GLY A 76 1.75 6.34 6.06
CA GLY A 76 3.18 6.14 5.77
C GLY A 76 3.80 7.38 5.12
N ASP A 77 4.20 7.24 3.86
CA ASP A 77 4.79 8.29 3.01
C ASP A 77 3.79 8.99 2.05
N MET A 78 2.52 8.59 2.08
CA MET A 78 1.47 9.17 1.23
C MET A 78 0.68 10.24 1.97
N LEU A 79 0.50 11.41 1.33
CA LEU A 79 -0.37 12.48 1.80
C LEU A 79 -1.66 12.55 0.97
N PHE A 80 -2.77 12.79 1.65
CA PHE A 80 -4.08 12.96 1.05
C PHE A 80 -4.68 14.29 1.48
N TYR A 81 -5.23 15.03 0.51
CA TYR A 81 -6.19 16.07 0.85
C TYR A 81 -7.52 15.41 1.25
N THR A 82 -7.97 15.70 2.46
CA THR A 82 -9.20 15.15 3.03
C THR A 82 -10.09 16.31 3.47
N ASP A 83 -11.20 16.52 2.78
CA ASP A 83 -12.22 17.46 3.24
C ASP A 83 -13.12 16.79 4.28
N GLU A 84 -13.53 17.53 5.31
CA GLU A 84 -14.36 17.00 6.41
C GLU A 84 -15.70 16.40 5.95
N SER A 85 -16.16 16.70 4.73
CA SER A 85 -17.42 16.21 4.17
C SER A 85 -17.29 14.95 3.32
N ASP A 86 -16.08 14.55 2.91
CA ASP A 86 -15.91 13.52 1.88
C ASP A 86 -15.33 12.24 2.47
N GLY A 87 -16.22 11.42 3.04
CA GLY A 87 -15.92 10.10 3.59
C GLY A 87 -15.56 9.04 2.52
N ALA A 88 -14.97 9.44 1.40
CA ALA A 88 -14.55 8.56 0.33
C ALA A 88 -13.37 9.17 -0.44
N VAL A 89 -12.19 9.22 0.19
CA VAL A 89 -10.96 9.30 -0.61
C VAL A 89 -10.84 7.95 -1.32
N ARG A 90 -10.43 7.92 -2.59
CA ARG A 90 -10.32 6.67 -3.37
C ARG A 90 -8.85 6.50 -3.79
N SER A 91 -8.14 5.56 -3.18
CA SER A 91 -6.75 5.16 -3.51
C SER A 91 -6.54 3.71 -3.06
N ALA A 92 -5.78 2.82 -3.70
CA ALA A 92 -4.87 2.90 -4.84
C ALA A 92 -5.62 2.69 -6.17
N GLY A 93 -5.58 3.68 -7.06
CA GLY A 93 -6.30 3.63 -8.33
C GLY A 93 -7.08 4.90 -8.66
N ARG A 94 -6.60 6.09 -8.24
CA ARG A 94 -7.21 7.35 -8.65
C ARG A 94 -7.35 7.39 -10.18
N THR A 95 -8.58 7.45 -10.65
CA THR A 95 -8.90 7.59 -12.07
C THR A 95 -8.78 9.04 -12.55
N GLY A 96 -8.58 9.99 -11.62
CA GLY A 96 -8.39 11.42 -11.88
C GLY A 96 -7.13 11.99 -11.23
N GLY A 97 -6.91 13.30 -11.37
CA GLY A 97 -5.74 14.00 -10.79
C GLY A 97 -4.40 13.71 -11.49
N ARG A 98 -4.43 13.19 -12.72
CA ARG A 98 -3.22 12.88 -13.50
C ARG A 98 -2.61 14.14 -14.10
N TRP A 99 -1.29 14.11 -14.32
CA TRP A 99 -0.59 15.15 -15.06
C TRP A 99 -1.08 15.22 -16.51
N PRO A 100 -1.58 16.39 -16.97
CA PRO A 100 -2.09 16.53 -18.33
C PRO A 100 -0.96 16.36 -19.35
N ASN A 101 -1.28 15.71 -20.48
CA ASN A 101 -0.34 15.44 -21.57
C ASN A 101 0.92 14.68 -21.14
N ASN A 102 0.88 13.96 -20.01
CA ASN A 102 2.03 13.30 -19.39
C ASN A 102 3.17 14.26 -19.04
N THR A 103 2.90 15.57 -18.92
CA THR A 103 3.90 16.59 -18.62
C THR A 103 3.87 16.95 -17.15
N VAL A 104 4.97 16.68 -16.46
CA VAL A 104 5.19 17.05 -15.07
C VAL A 104 6.09 18.27 -15.03
N TYR A 105 5.55 19.40 -14.58
CA TYR A 105 6.39 20.57 -14.29
C TYR A 105 7.07 20.37 -12.95
N TYR A 106 8.35 20.72 -12.84
CA TYR A 106 9.07 20.57 -11.59
C TYR A 106 10.08 21.67 -11.32
N GLU A 107 10.39 21.84 -10.05
CA GLU A 107 11.44 22.72 -9.54
C GLU A 107 12.17 21.98 -8.41
N ILE A 108 13.48 22.20 -8.29
CA ILE A 108 14.31 21.61 -7.23
C ILE A 108 14.74 22.74 -6.32
N GLN A 109 14.51 22.59 -5.02
CA GLN A 109 14.94 23.54 -4.01
C GLN A 109 16.44 23.81 -4.14
N ASN A 110 16.80 25.10 -4.12
CA ASN A 110 18.21 25.48 -4.15
C ASN A 110 18.97 24.91 -2.94
N GLY A 111 20.18 24.40 -3.17
CA GLY A 111 21.00 23.79 -2.13
C GLY A 111 20.58 22.37 -1.72
N MET A 112 19.63 21.74 -2.43
CA MET A 112 19.24 20.36 -2.14
C MET A 112 20.44 19.40 -2.29
N PRO A 113 20.75 18.55 -1.29
CA PRO A 113 21.84 17.60 -1.38
C PRO A 113 21.54 16.51 -2.40
N ASN A 114 22.58 16.03 -3.09
CA ASN A 114 22.49 14.92 -4.04
C ASN A 114 21.35 15.05 -5.08
N GLN A 115 21.24 16.22 -5.73
CA GLN A 115 20.26 16.46 -6.80
C GLN A 115 20.34 15.44 -7.94
N ARG A 116 21.49 14.78 -8.09
CA ARG A 116 21.68 13.70 -9.06
C ARG A 116 20.64 12.58 -8.88
N ARG A 117 20.26 12.22 -7.65
CA ARG A 117 19.21 11.20 -7.42
C ARG A 117 17.88 11.59 -8.06
N ILE A 118 17.51 12.87 -8.00
CA ILE A 118 16.28 13.39 -8.60
C ILE A 118 16.38 13.32 -10.13
N THR A 119 17.48 13.82 -10.69
CA THR A 119 17.64 13.86 -12.16
C THR A 119 17.82 12.47 -12.78
N ASP A 120 18.43 11.53 -12.06
CA ASP A 120 18.53 10.13 -12.47
C ASP A 120 17.17 9.42 -12.42
N ALA A 121 16.36 9.66 -11.37
CA ALA A 121 15.00 9.14 -11.30
C ALA A 121 14.11 9.71 -12.42
N ILE A 122 14.20 11.01 -12.70
CA ILE A 122 13.51 11.63 -13.84
C ILE A 122 13.90 10.94 -15.15
N ARG A 123 15.22 10.80 -15.41
CA ARG A 123 15.70 10.14 -16.63
C ARG A 123 15.22 8.70 -16.74
N HIS A 124 15.19 7.97 -15.61
CA HIS A 124 14.67 6.61 -15.56
C HIS A 124 13.22 6.56 -16.05
N TRP A 125 12.34 7.39 -15.47
CA TRP A 125 10.93 7.45 -15.85
C TRP A 125 10.71 7.87 -17.30
N GLU A 126 11.43 8.88 -17.78
CA GLU A 126 11.33 9.35 -19.18
C GLU A 126 11.77 8.27 -20.17
N SER A 127 12.72 7.41 -19.79
CA SER A 127 13.22 6.31 -20.62
C SER A 127 12.28 5.10 -20.71
N LYS A 128 11.36 4.95 -19.75
CA LYS A 128 10.47 3.78 -19.63
C LYS A 128 9.00 4.09 -19.88
N THR A 129 8.64 5.37 -19.89
CA THR A 129 7.24 5.81 -19.97
C THR A 129 7.07 7.00 -20.90
N ALA A 130 5.81 7.39 -21.11
CA ALA A 130 5.46 8.60 -21.84
C ALA A 130 5.57 9.89 -21.00
N LEU A 131 5.92 9.80 -19.71
CA LEU A 131 6.08 10.97 -18.84
C LEU A 131 7.22 11.86 -19.32
N ARG A 132 7.03 13.17 -19.27
CA ARG A 132 8.06 14.18 -19.58
C ARG A 132 8.15 15.19 -18.45
N PHE A 133 9.35 15.42 -17.97
CA PHE A 133 9.61 16.35 -16.87
C PHE A 133 10.17 17.65 -17.43
N VAL A 134 9.49 18.75 -17.16
CA VAL A 134 9.86 20.07 -17.67
C VAL A 134 10.17 20.98 -16.49
N LYS A 135 11.34 21.61 -16.51
CA LYS A 135 11.65 22.64 -15.51
C LYS A 135 10.59 23.74 -15.57
N ARG A 136 10.00 24.02 -14.42
CA ARG A 136 8.95 25.02 -14.27
C ARG A 136 9.47 26.40 -14.62
N THR A 137 8.57 27.23 -15.13
CA THR A 137 8.75 28.68 -15.25
C THR A 137 7.67 29.43 -14.47
N ASN A 138 6.40 29.27 -14.87
CA ASN A 138 5.26 30.00 -14.29
C ASN A 138 4.01 29.13 -14.08
N GLN A 139 4.15 27.81 -14.21
CA GLN A 139 3.02 26.88 -14.07
C GLN A 139 2.56 26.82 -12.61
N GLY A 140 1.24 26.84 -12.39
CA GLY A 140 0.65 26.77 -11.05
C GLY A 140 0.72 25.37 -10.43
N ALA A 141 0.53 24.32 -11.23
CA ALA A 141 0.68 22.92 -10.81
C ALA A 141 2.07 22.41 -11.19
N TYR A 142 2.85 22.00 -10.18
CA TYR A 142 4.20 21.47 -10.34
C TYR A 142 4.63 20.66 -9.12
N ILE A 143 5.66 19.83 -9.29
CA ILE A 143 6.35 19.17 -8.17
C ILE A 143 7.49 20.06 -7.69
N PHE A 144 7.51 20.39 -6.40
CA PHE A 144 8.65 21.05 -5.77
C PHE A 144 9.45 20.01 -4.98
N PHE A 145 10.60 19.59 -5.50
CA PHE A 145 11.50 18.71 -4.77
C PHE A 145 12.24 19.51 -3.71
N GLN A 146 11.97 19.20 -2.45
CA GLN A 146 12.55 19.92 -1.31
C GLN A 146 13.05 18.96 -0.24
N LYS A 147 13.91 19.46 0.64
CA LYS A 147 14.34 18.73 1.83
C LYS A 147 13.20 18.72 2.85
N GLY A 148 12.71 17.53 3.19
CA GLY A 148 11.75 17.30 4.28
C GLY A 148 12.41 16.64 5.49
N SER A 149 11.60 16.42 6.54
CA SER A 149 11.96 15.55 7.68
C SER A 149 11.92 14.07 7.32
N GLY A 150 11.15 13.70 6.29
CA GLY A 150 11.04 12.36 5.73
C GLY A 150 10.82 12.40 4.22
N CYS A 151 10.45 11.26 3.66
CA CYS A 151 10.11 11.10 2.25
C CYS A 151 8.59 11.02 2.11
N SER A 152 8.01 11.87 1.25
CA SER A 152 6.57 11.82 1.05
C SER A 152 6.09 12.53 -0.21
N SER A 153 4.87 12.20 -0.63
CA SER A 153 4.21 12.86 -1.75
C SER A 153 2.68 12.86 -1.61
N PHE A 154 2.04 13.85 -2.24
CA PHE A 154 0.60 13.87 -2.39
C PHE A 154 0.14 12.91 -3.50
N VAL A 155 -1.02 12.29 -3.29
CA VAL A 155 -1.67 11.38 -4.25
C VAL A 155 -3.07 11.87 -4.60
#